data_AF-A0A6D0I5U1-F1
#
_entry.id   AF-A0A6D0I5U1-F1
#
_cell.length_a   1.000
_cell.length_b   1.000
_cell.length_c   1.000
_cell.angle_alpha   90.00
_cell.angle_beta   90.00
_cell.angle_gamma   90.00
#
_symmetry.space_group_name_H-M   'P 1'
#
loop_
_entity.id
_entity.type
_entity.pdbx_description
1 polymer ?
#
loop_
_entity_poly.entity_id
_entity_poly.type
_entity_poly.pdbx_seq_one_letter_code
_entity_poly.pdbx_strand_id
1 'polypeptide(L)' 'LKKAAKRIPAERLWVNPDCGLKTRGWPETRAALANMVQAAQNLRRG' A
#
# COMPACT_ATOMS: atom_id res chain seq x y z
N LEU A 1 4.45 1.91 5.98
CA LEU A 1 5.51 2.02 4.94
C LEU A 1 6.87 2.45 5.47
N LYS A 2 7.04 3.65 6.05
CA LYS A 2 8.36 4.13 6.55
C LYS A 2 9.09 3.16 7.50
N LYS A 3 8.37 2.49 8.42
CA LYS A 3 8.96 1.47 9.31
C LYS A 3 9.50 0.26 8.56
N ALA A 4 8.75 -0.24 7.58
CA ALA A 4 9.17 -1.38 6.75
C ALA A 4 10.36 -1.02 5.85
N ALA A 5 10.38 0.19 5.29
CA ALA A 5 11.47 0.70 4.46
C ALA A 5 12.82 0.82 5.22
N LYS A 6 12.80 0.92 6.55
CA LYS A 6 14.02 0.87 7.38
C LYS A 6 14.62 -0.54 7.50
N ARG A 7 13.88 -1.58 7.09
CA ARG A 7 14.24 -2.99 7.30
C ARG A 7 14.33 -3.77 5.98
N ILE A 8 13.57 -3.38 4.97
CA ILE A 8 13.50 -4.01 3.66
C ILE A 8 13.87 -2.96 2.60
N PRO A 9 14.85 -3.24 1.72
CA PRO A 9 15.20 -2.34 0.61
C PRO A 9 13.97 -2.00 -0.24
N ALA A 10 13.91 -0.77 -0.76
CA ALA A 10 12.75 -0.26 -1.48
C ALA A 10 12.38 -1.15 -2.68
N GLU A 11 13.36 -1.58 -3.49
CA GLU A 11 13.16 -2.51 -4.61
C GLU A 11 12.56 -3.88 -4.22
N ARG A 12 12.62 -4.27 -2.94
CA ARG A 12 12.05 -5.54 -2.44
C ARG A 12 10.79 -5.36 -1.61
N LEU A 13 10.37 -4.13 -1.33
CA LEU A 13 9.23 -3.84 -0.48
C LEU A 13 7.94 -3.76 -1.30
N TRP A 14 7.09 -4.77 -1.16
CA TRP A 14 5.76 -4.79 -1.76
C TRP A 14 4.72 -4.18 -0.82
N VAL A 15 3.70 -3.58 -1.41
CA VAL A 15 2.57 -2.97 -0.69
C VAL A 15 1.28 -3.54 -1.26
N ASN A 16 0.53 -4.23 -0.41
CA ASN A 16 -0.73 -4.88 -0.75
C ASN A 16 -1.63 -4.94 0.50
N PRO A 17 -2.94 -5.19 0.33
CA PRO A 17 -3.82 -5.47 1.46
C PRO A 17 -3.44 -6.80 2.14
N ASP A 18 -3.87 -6.96 3.39
CA ASP A 18 -3.59 -8.18 4.16
C ASP A 18 -4.24 -9.43 3.55
N CYS A 19 -5.41 -9.30 2.92
CA CYS A 19 -6.14 -10.41 2.31
C CYS A 19 -7.02 -9.95 1.12
N GLY A 20 -7.74 -10.91 0.53
CA GLY A 20 -8.71 -10.62 -0.53
C GLY A 20 -9.87 -9.74 -0.06
N LEU A 21 -10.36 -8.88 -0.94
CA LEU A 21 -11.34 -7.84 -0.61
C LEU A 21 -12.81 -8.28 -0.74
N LYS A 22 -13.07 -9.59 -0.76
CA LYS A 22 -14.41 -10.17 -1.08
C LYS A 22 -15.54 -9.72 -0.15
N THR A 23 -15.22 -9.27 1.06
CA THR A 23 -16.18 -8.81 2.07
C THR A 23 -16.23 -7.28 2.20
N ARG A 24 -15.61 -6.53 1.28
CA ARG A 24 -15.56 -5.06 1.28
C ARG A 24 -16.47 -4.47 0.21
N GLY A 25 -17.03 -3.30 0.50
CA GLY A 25 -17.81 -2.52 -0.46
C GLY A 25 -16.92 -1.81 -1.48
N TRP A 26 -17.49 -1.45 -2.63
CA TRP A 26 -16.75 -0.73 -3.68
C TRP A 26 -16.26 0.67 -3.27
N PRO A 27 -17.06 1.52 -2.59
CA PRO A 27 -16.59 2.87 -2.23
C PRO A 27 -15.37 2.83 -1.30
N GLU A 28 -15.42 2.02 -0.25
CA GLU A 28 -14.32 1.84 0.70
C GLU A 28 -13.10 1.17 0.05
N THR A 29 -13.31 0.17 -0.80
CA THR A 29 -12.23 -0.51 -1.53
C THR A 29 -11.46 0.47 -2.41
N ARG A 30 -12.17 1.26 -3.21
CA ARG A 30 -11.54 2.23 -4.11
C ARG A 30 -10.76 3.28 -3.33
N ALA A 31 -11.32 3.82 -2.26
CA ALA A 31 -10.66 4.82 -1.43
C ALA A 31 -9.40 4.24 -0.75
N ALA A 32 -9.49 3.06 -0.16
CA ALA A 32 -8.36 2.40 0.51
C ALA A 32 -7.23 2.08 -0.46
N LEU A 33 -7.55 1.51 -1.64
CA LEU A 33 -6.55 1.20 -2.66
C LEU A 33 -5.88 2.46 -3.22
N ALA A 34 -6.64 3.53 -3.48
CA ALA A 34 -6.09 4.80 -3.93
C ALA A 34 -5.07 5.37 -2.92
N ASN A 35 -5.43 5.36 -1.62
CA ASN A 35 -4.56 5.81 -0.55
C ASN A 35 -3.29 4.95 -0.44
N MET A 36 -3.41 3.62 -0.57
CA MET A 36 -2.29 2.69 -0.53
C MET A 36 -1.31 2.92 -1.69
N VAL A 37 -1.83 3.11 -2.91
CA VAL A 37 -1.02 3.44 -4.09
C VAL A 37 -0.31 4.79 -3.91
N GLN A 38 -1.03 5.82 -3.45
CA GLN A 38 -0.44 7.14 -3.20
C GLN A 38 0.70 7.07 -2.17
N ALA A 39 0.51 6.31 -1.09
CA ALA A 39 1.53 6.12 -0.06
C ALA A 39 2.77 5.40 -0.62
N ALA A 40 2.58 4.38 -1.46
CA ALA A 40 3.68 3.69 -2.13
C ALA A 40 4.43 4.61 -3.12
N GLN A 41 3.71 5.42 -3.88
CA GLN A 41 4.34 6.41 -4.78
C GLN A 41 5.15 7.47 -4.01
N ASN A 42 4.62 7.96 -2.89
CA ASN A 42 5.34 8.90 -2.03
C ASN A 42 6.64 8.31 -1.49
N LEU A 43 6.67 7.01 -1.20
CA LEU A 43 7.89 6.33 -0.76
C LEU A 43 8.92 6.18 -1.89
N ARG A 44 8.49 6.06 -3.16
CA ARG A 44 9.39 5.92 -4.32
C ARG A 44 10.00 7.25 -4.78
N ARG A 45 9.33 8.36 -4.49
CA ARG A 45 9.78 9.71 -4.88
C ARG A 45 10.74 10.38 -3.90
N GLY A 46 10.88 9.84 -2.69
CA GLY A 46 11.79 10.36 -1.66
C GLY A 46 12.90 9.37 -1.38
#